data_AF-A0A0Q9R3C2-F1
#
_entry.id   AF-A0A0Q9R3C2-F1
#
_cell.length_a   1.000
_cell.length_b   1.000
_cell.length_c   1.000
_cell.angle_alpha   90.00
_cell.angle_beta   90.00
_cell.angle_gamma   90.00
#
_symmetry.space_group_name_H-M   'P 1'
#
loop_
_entity.id
_entity.type
_entity.pdbx_description
1 polymer ?
#
loop_
_entity_poly.entity_id
_entity_poly.type
_entity_poly.pdbx_seq_one_letter_code
_entity_poly.pdbx_strand_id
1 'polypeptide(L)'
;MSSRAQDPNESTDDAVWQDLVARLEENPSSELPERQASGPAPTAEERVRAIFDNQPAPAPPGPRDYSAAEHEDDGTYQPPEPPALGVGDPLVVLAWLCAVGGPVALMLIAMFWRSASTTVMLGIIAIFIASVTFLIFRLPKTRDYDDDGAEV
;
A
#
# COMPACT_ATOMS: atom_id res chain seq x y z
N MET A 1 -14.16 -21.89 -24.85
CA MET A 1 -12.93 -21.80 -24.03
C MET A 1 -11.99 -20.85 -24.76
N SER A 2 -12.07 -19.55 -24.47
CA SER A 2 -11.24 -18.55 -25.15
C SER A 2 -9.83 -18.62 -24.59
N SER A 3 -8.85 -18.98 -25.43
CA SER A 3 -7.44 -18.77 -25.12
C SER A 3 -7.22 -17.28 -24.89
N ARG A 4 -6.86 -16.91 -23.66
CA ARG A 4 -6.33 -15.58 -23.36
C ARG A 4 -5.11 -15.42 -24.25
N ALA A 5 -5.11 -14.43 -25.14
CA ALA A 5 -3.92 -14.06 -25.87
C ALA A 5 -2.84 -13.75 -24.82
N GLN A 6 -1.77 -14.55 -24.79
CA GLN A 6 -0.61 -14.26 -23.96
C GLN A 6 -0.04 -12.94 -24.44
N ASP A 7 -0.12 -11.92 -23.59
CA ASP A 7 0.45 -10.63 -23.87
C ASP A 7 1.98 -10.81 -24.03
N PRO A 8 2.61 -10.25 -25.07
CA PRO A 8 4.03 -10.47 -25.36
C PRO A 8 4.98 -10.02 -24.22
N ASN A 9 4.45 -9.30 -23.23
CA ASN A 9 5.18 -8.85 -22.06
C ASN A 9 5.31 -9.95 -20.99
N GLU A 10 4.28 -10.77 -20.77
CA GLU A 10 4.27 -11.77 -19.66
C GLU A 10 5.37 -12.83 -19.85
N SER A 11 5.55 -13.36 -21.06
CA SER A 11 6.60 -14.34 -21.33
C SER A 11 8.02 -13.76 -21.30
N THR A 12 8.15 -12.45 -21.54
CA THR A 12 9.45 -11.76 -21.56
C THR A 12 9.89 -11.43 -20.13
N ASP A 13 8.97 -10.99 -19.27
CA ASP A 13 9.22 -10.71 -17.86
C ASP A 13 9.61 -11.98 -17.09
N ASP A 14 8.94 -13.11 -17.36
CA ASP A 14 9.27 -14.41 -16.74
C ASP A 14 10.67 -14.91 -17.13
N ALA A 15 11.07 -14.72 -18.39
CA ALA A 15 12.41 -15.12 -18.86
C ALA A 15 13.52 -14.25 -18.26
N VAL A 16 13.28 -12.94 -18.12
CA VAL A 16 14.22 -12.01 -17.46
C VAL A 16 14.32 -12.30 -15.97
N TRP A 17 13.20 -12.59 -15.31
CA TRP A 17 13.19 -12.96 -13.89
C TRP A 17 13.96 -14.26 -13.64
N GLN A 18 13.79 -15.28 -14.50
CA GLN A 18 14.55 -16.53 -14.38
C GLN A 18 16.05 -16.36 -14.60
N ASP A 19 16.49 -15.49 -15.52
CA ASP A 19 17.92 -15.18 -15.71
C ASP A 19 18.52 -14.51 -14.46
N LEU A 20 17.78 -13.61 -13.82
CA LEU A 20 18.21 -12.96 -12.58
C LEU A 20 18.33 -13.95 -11.42
N VAL A 21 17.36 -14.86 -11.27
CA VAL A 21 17.40 -15.89 -10.22
C VAL A 21 18.52 -16.89 -10.49
N ALA A 22 18.70 -17.35 -11.73
CA ALA A 22 19.78 -18.25 -12.10
C ALA A 22 21.16 -17.64 -11.83
N ARG A 23 21.37 -16.37 -12.20
CA ARG A 23 22.63 -15.65 -11.91
C ARG A 23 22.85 -15.44 -10.41
N LEU A 24 21.79 -15.29 -9.63
CA LEU A 24 21.86 -15.16 -8.18
C LEU A 24 22.23 -16.50 -7.51
N GLU A 25 21.65 -17.61 -7.98
CA GLU A 25 21.96 -18.96 -7.53
C GLU A 25 23.35 -19.43 -7.99
N GLU A 26 23.78 -19.00 -9.17
CA GLU A 26 25.12 -19.27 -9.74
C GLU A 26 26.21 -18.35 -9.18
N ASN A 27 25.88 -17.43 -8.26
CA ASN A 27 26.89 -16.66 -7.54
C ASN A 27 27.17 -17.33 -6.17
N PRO A 28 28.03 -18.37 -6.10
CA PRO A 28 28.48 -18.93 -4.84
C PRO A 28 29.30 -17.86 -4.12
N SER A 29 28.62 -17.10 -3.26
CA SER A 29 29.25 -16.25 -2.25
C SER A 29 29.96 -17.14 -1.23
N SER A 30 31.09 -17.75 -1.59
CA SER A 30 32.07 -18.35 -0.67
C SER A 30 33.30 -19.01 -1.31
N GLU A 31 33.68 -18.76 -2.57
CA GLU A 31 35.05 -19.09 -2.99
C GLU A 31 35.98 -17.90 -2.77
N LEU A 32 36.45 -17.76 -1.53
CA LEU A 32 37.67 -16.98 -1.25
C LEU A 32 38.80 -17.61 -2.10
N PRO A 33 39.58 -16.83 -2.86
CA PRO A 33 40.66 -17.39 -3.67
C PRO A 33 41.61 -18.15 -2.74
N GLU A 34 41.80 -19.46 -2.98
CA GLU A 34 42.86 -20.24 -2.35
C GLU A 34 44.20 -19.62 -2.75
N ARG A 35 44.66 -18.68 -1.93
CA ARG A 35 45.96 -18.05 -2.10
C ARG A 35 46.99 -19.12 -1.75
N GLN A 36 47.57 -19.74 -2.76
CA GLN A 36 48.76 -20.57 -2.64
C GLN A 36 49.83 -19.80 -1.85
N ALA A 37 49.93 -20.10 -0.55
CA ALA A 37 50.87 -19.44 0.34
C ALA A 37 52.17 -20.25 0.39
N SER A 38 53.01 -20.07 -0.63
CA SER A 38 54.42 -20.43 -0.53
C SER A 38 55.14 -19.38 0.30
N GLY A 39 55.05 -19.49 1.63
CA GLY A 39 55.71 -18.62 2.60
C GLY A 39 55.25 -18.91 4.04
N PRO A 40 56.05 -18.57 5.07
CA PRO A 40 55.62 -18.74 6.47
C PRO A 40 54.32 -17.96 6.71
N ALA A 41 53.34 -18.62 7.33
CA ALA A 41 52.04 -18.02 7.60
C ALA A 41 52.22 -16.77 8.48
N PRO A 42 51.60 -15.63 8.11
CA PRO A 42 51.70 -14.41 8.89
C PRO A 42 51.15 -14.65 10.29
N THR A 43 51.74 -14.01 11.30
CA THR A 43 51.28 -14.14 12.70
C THR A 43 49.88 -13.57 12.87
N ALA A 44 49.17 -13.98 13.93
CA ALA A 44 47.81 -13.49 14.19
C ALA A 44 47.77 -11.95 14.30
N GLU A 45 48.82 -11.35 14.87
CA GLU A 45 48.96 -9.90 15.01
C GLU A 45 49.13 -9.21 13.65
N GLU A 46 49.94 -9.76 12.75
CA GLU A 46 50.11 -9.22 11.39
C GLU A 46 48.83 -9.33 10.57
N ARG A 47 48.06 -10.40 10.74
CA ARG A 47 46.75 -10.54 10.08
C ARG A 47 45.74 -9.52 10.59
N VAL A 48 45.70 -9.29 11.90
CA VAL A 48 44.83 -8.27 12.50
C VAL A 48 45.22 -6.89 12.01
N ARG A 49 46.53 -6.58 11.99
CA ARG A 49 47.04 -5.28 11.54
C ARG A 49 46.74 -5.02 10.06
N ALA A 50 46.90 -6.02 9.20
CA ALA A 50 46.60 -5.90 7.77
C ALA A 50 45.12 -5.64 7.47
N ILE A 51 44.18 -6.03 8.35
CA ILE A 51 42.74 -5.74 8.23
C ILE A 51 42.47 -4.26 8.48
N PHE A 52 43.13 -3.66 9.47
CA PHE A 52 42.97 -2.25 9.82
C PHE A 52 43.75 -1.32 8.88
N ASP A 53 44.93 -1.75 8.42
CA ASP A 53 45.76 -0.97 7.48
C ASP A 53 45.17 -0.91 6.06
N ASN A 54 44.28 -1.85 5.69
CA ASN A 54 43.57 -1.86 4.40
C ASN A 54 42.08 -1.48 4.50
N GLN A 55 41.65 -0.82 5.58
CA GLN A 55 40.29 -0.29 5.62
C GLN A 55 40.11 0.78 4.53
N PRO A 56 39.14 0.64 3.62
CA PRO A 56 38.78 1.71 2.71
C PRO A 56 38.45 2.96 3.52
N ALA A 57 38.88 4.13 3.04
CA ALA A 57 38.48 5.42 3.61
C ALA A 57 36.96 5.42 3.88
N PRO A 58 36.48 6.06 4.97
CA PRO A 58 35.06 6.09 5.28
C PRO A 58 34.28 6.50 4.02
N ALA A 59 33.39 5.61 3.58
CA ALA A 59 32.60 5.86 2.39
C ALA A 59 31.79 7.14 2.62
N PRO A 60 31.66 8.02 1.61
CA PRO A 60 30.77 9.15 1.71
C PRO A 60 29.36 8.64 2.08
N PRO A 61 28.63 9.35 2.95
CA PRO A 61 27.34 8.91 3.45
C PRO A 61 26.44 8.51 2.28
N GLY A 62 26.01 7.26 2.29
CA GLY A 62 25.12 6.70 1.29
C GLY A 62 23.70 7.21 1.48
N PRO A 63 22.80 6.93 0.52
CA PRO A 63 21.38 7.35 0.60
C PRO A 63 20.57 6.77 1.77
N ARG A 64 21.20 6.06 2.70
CA ARG A 64 20.57 5.53 3.92
C ARG A 64 21.21 6.07 5.20
N ASP A 65 22.27 6.87 5.07
CA ASP A 65 23.03 7.42 6.18
C ASP A 65 22.46 8.79 6.58
N TYR A 66 21.15 8.84 6.80
CA TYR A 66 20.47 10.02 7.33
C TYR A 66 20.59 10.03 8.86
N SER A 67 21.30 11.02 9.40
CA SER A 67 21.18 11.37 10.80
C SER A 67 19.96 12.27 10.99
N ALA A 68 19.11 11.98 11.97
CA ALA A 68 18.08 12.91 12.38
C ALA A 68 18.75 14.26 12.72
N ALA A 69 18.28 15.34 12.10
CA ALA A 69 18.74 16.67 12.47
C ALA A 69 18.35 16.90 13.93
N GLU A 70 19.32 17.18 14.78
CA GLU A 70 19.11 17.56 16.18
C GLU A 70 18.48 18.95 16.18
N HIS A 71 17.17 19.02 15.96
CA HIS A 71 16.42 20.25 16.11
C HIS A 71 16.25 20.52 17.61
N GLU A 72 16.85 21.62 18.11
CA GLU A 72 16.71 22.13 19.48
C GLU A 72 15.27 22.61 19.83
N ASP A 73 14.26 22.24 19.04
CA ASP A 73 12.89 22.65 19.30
C ASP A 73 12.14 21.54 20.03
N ASP A 74 11.86 21.78 21.31
CA ASP A 74 11.03 20.97 22.22
C ASP A 74 9.55 20.83 21.76
N GLY A 75 9.24 21.22 20.52
CA GLY A 75 7.93 21.12 19.89
C GLY A 75 7.58 19.69 19.49
N THR A 76 7.35 18.81 20.48
CA THR A 76 6.71 17.52 20.25
C THR A 76 5.41 17.75 19.48
N TYR A 77 5.30 17.22 18.25
CA TYR A 77 4.09 17.33 17.44
C TYR A 77 2.87 16.89 18.26
N GLN A 78 1.99 17.85 18.53
CA GLN A 78 0.75 17.62 19.25
C GLN A 78 -0.37 17.84 18.24
N PRO A 79 -0.90 16.76 17.62
CA PRO A 79 -1.98 16.91 16.66
C PRO A 79 -3.12 17.67 17.31
N PRO A 80 -3.77 18.60 16.59
CA PRO A 80 -4.94 19.28 17.12
C PRO A 80 -5.99 18.24 17.49
N GLU A 81 -6.70 18.45 18.60
CA GLU A 81 -7.79 17.55 18.98
C GLU A 81 -8.78 17.46 17.80
N PRO A 82 -9.13 16.23 17.37
CA PRO A 82 -10.03 16.08 16.25
C PRO A 82 -11.39 16.71 16.62
N PRO A 83 -12.05 17.39 15.67
CA PRO A 83 -13.41 17.86 15.89
C PRO A 83 -14.28 16.72 16.40
N ALA A 84 -15.15 17.01 17.38
CA ALA A 84 -16.07 16.00 17.89
C ALA A 84 -16.81 15.36 16.70
N LEU A 85 -16.72 14.04 16.59
CA LEU A 85 -17.42 13.26 15.58
C LEU A 85 -18.92 13.34 15.90
N GLY A 86 -19.55 14.43 15.50
CA GLY A 86 -21.00 14.55 15.49
C GLY A 86 -21.57 13.42 14.64
N VAL A 87 -22.78 12.98 15.00
CA VAL A 87 -23.58 12.12 14.10
C VAL A 87 -23.59 12.83 12.75
N GLY A 88 -22.92 12.27 11.74
CA GLY A 88 -22.69 12.94 10.45
C GLY A 88 -23.97 13.48 9.84
N ASP A 89 -23.87 14.32 8.80
CA ASP A 89 -25.02 15.01 8.20
C ASP A 89 -26.28 14.11 8.14
N PRO A 90 -27.37 14.46 8.84
CA PRO A 90 -28.54 13.59 8.98
C PRO A 90 -29.19 13.24 7.64
N LEU A 91 -29.07 14.10 6.62
CA LEU A 91 -29.57 13.81 5.28
C LEU A 91 -28.75 12.70 4.61
N VAL A 92 -27.45 12.69 4.81
CA VAL A 92 -26.55 11.64 4.29
C VAL A 92 -26.83 10.31 4.98
N VAL A 93 -27.08 10.35 6.29
CA VAL A 93 -27.46 9.15 7.06
C VAL A 93 -28.79 8.58 6.57
N LEU A 94 -29.82 9.43 6.41
CA LEU A 94 -31.12 9.02 5.88
C LEU A 94 -31.00 8.47 4.46
N ALA A 95 -30.14 9.05 3.63
CA ALA A 95 -29.93 8.57 2.28
C ALA A 95 -29.21 7.19 2.28
N TRP A 96 -28.22 6.98 3.13
CA TRP A 96 -27.64 5.64 3.32
C TRP A 96 -28.68 4.63 3.84
N LEU A 97 -29.54 5.05 4.77
CA LEU A 97 -30.63 4.23 5.28
C LEU A 97 -31.59 3.83 4.15
N CYS A 98 -31.97 4.75 3.26
CA CYS A 98 -32.81 4.44 2.11
C CYS A 98 -32.07 3.63 1.04
N ALA A 99 -30.78 3.88 0.83
CA ALA A 99 -29.97 3.17 -0.16
C ALA A 99 -29.78 1.70 0.22
N VAL A 100 -29.48 1.41 1.49
CA VAL A 100 -29.39 0.02 1.98
C VAL A 100 -30.78 -0.55 2.26
N GLY A 101 -31.67 0.29 2.81
CA GLY A 101 -33.02 -0.08 3.19
C GLY A 101 -33.92 -0.40 2.01
N GLY A 102 -33.72 0.19 0.84
CA GLY A 102 -34.50 -0.11 -0.37
C GLY A 102 -34.39 -1.59 -0.78
N PRO A 103 -33.18 -2.12 -1.07
CA PRO A 103 -32.96 -3.52 -1.37
C PRO A 103 -33.43 -4.46 -0.25
N VAL A 104 -33.13 -4.13 1.00
CA VAL A 104 -33.56 -4.94 2.16
C VAL A 104 -35.09 -4.95 2.28
N ALA A 105 -35.76 -3.81 2.14
CA ALA A 105 -37.21 -3.70 2.18
C ALA A 105 -37.85 -4.48 1.03
N LEU A 106 -37.30 -4.42 -0.19
CA LEU A 106 -37.77 -5.24 -1.31
C LEU A 106 -37.63 -6.74 -1.01
N MET A 107 -36.51 -7.17 -0.41
CA MET A 107 -36.30 -8.56 -0.02
C MET A 107 -37.32 -9.00 1.05
N LEU A 108 -37.54 -8.18 2.07
CA LEU A 108 -38.52 -8.48 3.13
C LEU A 108 -39.96 -8.50 2.60
N ILE A 109 -40.32 -7.54 1.75
CA ILE A 109 -41.65 -7.50 1.12
C ILE A 109 -41.84 -8.72 0.22
N ALA A 110 -40.84 -9.10 -0.58
CA ALA A 110 -40.93 -10.29 -1.42
C ALA A 110 -41.10 -11.57 -0.59
N MET A 111 -40.47 -11.65 0.58
CA MET A 111 -40.51 -12.84 1.44
C MET A 111 -41.79 -12.94 2.28
N PHE A 112 -42.24 -11.83 2.88
CA PHE A 112 -43.40 -11.83 3.80
C PHE A 112 -44.70 -11.35 3.15
N TRP A 113 -44.62 -10.61 2.04
CA TRP A 113 -45.75 -9.95 1.37
C TRP A 113 -45.71 -10.12 -0.15
N ARG A 114 -45.73 -11.37 -0.62
CA ARG A 114 -45.74 -11.68 -2.06
C ARG A 114 -46.93 -11.08 -2.82
N SER A 115 -48.01 -10.71 -2.15
CA SER A 115 -49.15 -10.00 -2.77
C SER A 115 -49.01 -8.47 -2.76
N ALA A 116 -47.82 -7.92 -2.48
CA ALA A 116 -47.61 -6.49 -2.44
C ALA A 116 -48.05 -5.81 -3.75
N SER A 117 -48.81 -4.73 -3.62
CA SER A 117 -49.27 -3.93 -4.76
C SER A 117 -48.08 -3.39 -5.56
N THR A 118 -48.14 -3.48 -6.89
CA THR A 118 -47.10 -3.00 -7.82
C THR A 118 -46.69 -1.55 -7.53
N THR A 119 -47.62 -0.71 -7.07
CA THR A 119 -47.35 0.68 -6.68
C THR A 119 -46.34 0.81 -5.54
N VAL A 120 -46.43 -0.06 -4.52
CA VAL A 120 -45.49 -0.05 -3.37
C VAL A 120 -44.08 -0.43 -3.84
N MET A 121 -44.00 -1.45 -4.70
CA MET A 121 -42.73 -1.93 -5.24
C MET A 121 -42.05 -0.84 -6.09
N LEU A 122 -42.79 -0.18 -6.97
CA LEU A 122 -42.30 0.97 -7.74
C LEU A 122 -41.89 2.14 -6.85
N GLY A 123 -42.65 2.42 -5.78
CA GLY A 123 -42.33 3.47 -4.82
C GLY A 123 -40.99 3.24 -4.13
N ILE A 124 -40.71 2.00 -3.68
CA ILE A 124 -39.44 1.67 -3.03
C ILE A 124 -38.28 1.75 -4.01
N ILE A 125 -38.46 1.27 -5.24
CA ILE A 125 -37.44 1.40 -6.30
C ILE A 125 -37.15 2.88 -6.59
N ALA A 126 -38.17 3.72 -6.68
CA ALA A 126 -38.01 5.16 -6.90
C ALA A 126 -37.25 5.83 -5.74
N ILE A 127 -37.59 5.50 -4.49
CA ILE A 127 -36.88 6.00 -3.30
C ILE A 127 -35.41 5.56 -3.32
N PHE A 128 -35.14 4.30 -3.66
CA PHE A 128 -33.78 3.78 -3.78
C PHE A 128 -32.96 4.54 -4.83
N ILE A 129 -33.51 4.73 -6.03
CA ILE A 129 -32.84 5.49 -7.12
C ILE A 129 -32.60 6.94 -6.70
N ALA A 130 -33.60 7.59 -6.09
CA ALA A 130 -33.46 8.96 -5.60
C ALA A 130 -32.34 9.07 -4.55
N SER A 131 -32.25 8.09 -3.65
CA SER A 131 -31.24 8.06 -2.61
C SER A 131 -29.83 7.90 -3.17
N VAL A 132 -29.63 6.94 -4.10
CA VAL A 132 -28.32 6.73 -4.75
C VAL A 132 -27.91 7.96 -5.54
N THR A 133 -28.83 8.55 -6.30
CA THR A 133 -28.56 9.80 -7.05
C THR A 133 -28.14 10.93 -6.11
N PHE A 134 -28.82 11.08 -4.97
CA PHE A 134 -28.45 12.07 -3.95
C PHE A 134 -27.03 11.82 -3.40
N LEU A 135 -26.67 10.57 -3.06
CA LEU A 135 -25.31 10.22 -2.62
C LEU A 135 -24.25 10.58 -3.67
N ILE A 136 -24.52 10.29 -4.95
CA ILE A 136 -23.58 10.60 -6.03
C ILE A 136 -23.34 12.11 -6.13
N PHE A 137 -24.40 12.92 -6.04
CA PHE A 137 -24.27 14.38 -6.08
C PHE A 137 -23.57 14.96 -4.84
N ARG A 138 -23.59 14.22 -3.73
CA ARG A 138 -22.95 14.60 -2.47
C ARG A 138 -21.44 14.32 -2.45
N LEU A 139 -20.93 13.49 -3.36
CA LEU A 139 -19.50 13.20 -3.42
C LEU A 139 -18.68 14.49 -3.65
N PRO A 140 -17.59 14.70 -2.89
CA PRO A 140 -16.71 15.84 -3.08
C PRO A 140 -16.09 15.79 -4.49
N LYS A 141 -16.12 16.92 -5.19
CA LYS A 141 -15.64 17.04 -6.58
C LYS A 141 -14.15 17.33 -6.68
N THR A 142 -13.53 17.72 -5.58
CA THR A 142 -12.09 18.03 -5.49
C THR A 142 -11.43 16.97 -4.64
N ARG A 143 -10.43 16.29 -5.21
CA ARG A 143 -9.43 15.53 -4.45
C ARG A 143 -8.19 16.38 -4.43
N ASP A 144 -7.59 16.56 -3.27
CA ASP A 144 -6.28 17.17 -3.20
C ASP A 144 -5.26 16.11 -3.63
N TYR A 145 -4.46 16.44 -4.64
CA TYR A 145 -3.45 15.52 -5.20
C TYR A 145 -2.05 15.80 -4.66
N ASP A 146 -1.84 16.96 -4.04
CA ASP A 146 -0.55 17.39 -3.49
C ASP A 146 -0.45 17.17 -1.96
N ASP A 147 -1.54 16.75 -1.32
CA ASP A 147 -1.57 16.39 0.11
C ASP A 147 -1.54 14.86 0.27
N ASP A 148 -0.33 14.31 0.36
CA ASP A 148 -0.08 12.89 0.61
C ASP A 148 -0.27 12.49 2.10
N GLY A 149 -0.71 13.41 2.96
CA GLY A 149 -0.96 13.14 4.38
C GLY A 149 0.29 12.88 5.23
N ALA A 150 1.49 13.13 4.67
CA ALA A 150 2.77 13.04 5.36
C ALA A 150 3.35 14.45 5.54
N GLU A 151 3.14 15.04 6.72
CA GLU A 151 3.92 16.19 7.18
C GLU A 151 5.13 15.64 7.96
N VAL A 152 6.35 15.98 7.52
CA VAL A 152 7.63 15.55 8.15
C VAL A 152 8.13 16.52 9.20
#